data_AF-Q54LF5-F1
#
_entry.id   AF-Q54LF5-F1
#
_cell.length_a   1.000
_cell.length_b   1.000
_cell.length_c   1.000
_cell.angle_alpha   90.00
_cell.angle_beta   90.00
_cell.angle_gamma   90.00
#
_symmetry.space_group_name_H-M   'P 1'
#
loop_
_entity.id
_entity.type
_entity.pdbx_description
1 polymer ?
#
loop_
_entity_poly.entity_id
_entity_poly.type
_entity_poly.pdbx_seq_one_letter_code
_entity_poly.pdbx_strand_id
1 'polypeptide(L)'
;MKLLYSLVALLGVSSVAFGDTSCNQLLSSLADPSKCVQVSISGVHYQSLAQEGYKGNLVFASGEFVLRESLYNLQTYETTCSSRGLVQPFAADYQFRVDDFSIRLSDGNLRLKQTNTQLTCNGNVGFFNLNNFYYTVALKSYDTCPKLNYGEPCNTPTVTPTVTPTPTVAPTTPPVGTPKINYKLDTDSNWVANGVTYYQYKVTLTNNESSPIKSIEIHSDNWNPTEFWNIVRSQKTGNLSFPPFVVNLQAGDSFSFGFVSATLNPSFSTVKIVKA
;
A
#
# COMPACT_ATOMS: atom_id res chain seq x y z
N MET A 1 -3.05 4.95 4.15
CA MET A 1 -1.66 4.53 3.84
C MET A 1 -1.68 3.27 2.96
N LYS A 2 -2.22 3.36 1.72
CA LYS A 2 -2.31 2.25 0.75
C LYS A 2 -2.16 2.71 -0.72
N LEU A 3 -1.69 3.95 -0.96
CA LEU A 3 -1.69 4.55 -2.30
C LEU A 3 -0.32 5.03 -2.80
N LEU A 4 0.75 4.97 -1.98
CA LEU A 4 2.08 5.35 -2.45
C LEU A 4 2.87 4.19 -3.08
N TYR A 5 2.54 2.93 -2.78
CA TYR A 5 3.18 1.78 -3.43
C TYR A 5 2.48 1.34 -4.73
N SER A 6 1.18 1.64 -4.89
CA SER A 6 0.44 1.32 -6.13
C SER A 6 0.64 2.35 -7.25
N LEU A 7 1.10 3.57 -6.93
CA LEU A 7 1.38 4.59 -7.96
C LEU A 7 2.66 4.28 -8.76
N VAL A 8 3.59 3.50 -8.19
CA VAL A 8 4.78 3.01 -8.89
C VAL A 8 4.45 1.80 -9.78
N ALA A 9 3.38 1.05 -9.46
CA ALA A 9 2.93 -0.09 -10.26
C ALA A 9 2.05 0.29 -11.47
N LEU A 10 1.33 1.44 -11.42
CA LEU A 10 0.44 1.87 -12.50
C LEU A 10 1.08 2.75 -13.59
N LEU A 11 2.31 3.23 -13.41
CA LEU A 11 3.03 4.05 -14.39
C LEU A 11 3.99 3.25 -15.30
N GLY A 12 3.97 1.92 -15.23
CA GLY A 12 4.84 1.03 -16.03
C GLY A 12 4.25 0.54 -17.36
N VAL A 13 3.01 0.93 -17.72
CA VAL A 13 2.30 0.39 -18.91
C VAL A 13 2.37 1.32 -20.13
N SER A 14 3.25 2.33 -20.11
CA SER A 14 3.67 3.02 -21.32
C SER A 14 4.93 2.34 -21.83
N SER A 15 4.84 1.75 -23.02
CA SER A 15 5.93 1.18 -23.80
C SER A 15 7.16 2.07 -23.82
N VAL A 16 8.11 1.82 -22.91
CA VAL A 16 9.44 2.41 -22.99
C VAL A 16 10.33 1.35 -23.62
N ALA A 17 10.86 1.69 -24.79
CA ALA A 17 11.92 0.95 -25.44
C ALA A 17 13.19 1.05 -24.58
N PHE A 18 13.34 0.14 -23.63
CA PHE A 18 14.56 -0.05 -22.84
C PHE A 18 15.30 -1.25 -23.46
N GLY A 19 16.49 -1.10 -24.04
CA GLY A 19 17.71 -0.88 -23.27
C GLY A 19 18.00 -2.15 -22.49
N ASP A 20 18.66 -3.12 -23.14
CA ASP A 20 19.03 -4.47 -22.66
C ASP A 20 18.14 -5.01 -21.53
N THR A 21 17.06 -5.70 -21.89
CA THR A 21 16.09 -6.31 -20.95
C THR A 21 16.70 -7.42 -20.09
N SER A 22 17.98 -7.74 -20.27
CA SER A 22 18.67 -8.78 -19.52
C SER A 22 18.93 -8.37 -18.07
N CYS A 23 18.62 -9.28 -17.14
CA CYS A 23 18.92 -9.11 -15.72
C CYS A 23 20.39 -9.37 -15.36
N ASN A 24 21.26 -9.61 -16.35
CA ASN A 24 22.62 -10.06 -16.13
C ASN A 24 23.40 -9.13 -15.21
N GLN A 25 23.32 -7.81 -15.42
CA GLN A 25 24.02 -6.85 -14.58
C GLN A 25 23.57 -6.91 -13.11
N LEU A 26 22.26 -6.94 -12.86
CA LEU A 26 21.69 -7.04 -11.52
C LEU A 26 22.11 -8.36 -10.85
N LEU A 27 21.90 -9.48 -11.54
CA LEU A 27 22.18 -10.81 -11.00
C LEU A 27 23.68 -11.01 -10.76
N SER A 28 24.55 -10.58 -11.67
CA SER A 28 26.00 -10.64 -11.49
C SER A 28 26.48 -9.82 -10.29
N SER A 29 25.85 -8.68 -10.01
CA SER A 29 26.20 -7.85 -8.83
C SER A 29 25.87 -8.52 -7.49
N LEU A 30 24.99 -9.52 -7.50
CA LEU A 30 24.52 -10.24 -6.32
C LEU A 30 25.12 -11.65 -6.20
N ALA A 31 25.88 -12.10 -7.21
CA ALA A 31 26.38 -13.47 -7.35
C ALA A 31 27.62 -13.73 -6.47
N ASP A 32 27.47 -13.59 -5.15
CA ASP A 32 28.51 -13.89 -4.15
C ASP A 32 28.08 -15.10 -3.31
N PRO A 33 28.77 -16.25 -3.41
CA PRO A 33 28.46 -17.46 -2.63
C PRO A 33 28.54 -17.27 -1.11
N SER A 34 29.23 -16.24 -0.62
CA SER A 34 29.34 -15.94 0.80
C SER A 34 28.18 -15.11 1.35
N LYS A 35 27.32 -14.56 0.48
CA LYS A 35 26.23 -13.67 0.84
C LYS A 35 24.88 -14.39 0.84
N CYS A 36 23.94 -13.77 1.53
CA CYS A 36 22.54 -14.09 1.42
C CYS A 36 21.83 -13.05 0.56
N VAL A 37 20.97 -13.47 -0.35
CA VAL A 37 20.13 -12.55 -1.13
C VAL A 37 18.68 -12.72 -0.69
N GLN A 38 18.12 -11.71 -0.04
CA GLN A 38 16.69 -11.70 0.23
C GLN A 38 15.94 -11.34 -1.06
N VAL A 39 14.94 -12.15 -1.40
CA VAL A 39 13.99 -11.88 -2.48
C VAL A 39 12.65 -11.43 -1.91
N SER A 40 12.06 -10.42 -2.53
CA SER A 40 10.69 -9.97 -2.29
C SER A 40 9.98 -9.85 -3.63
N ILE A 41 8.88 -10.56 -3.80
CA ILE A 41 8.08 -10.58 -5.03
C ILE A 41 6.69 -10.07 -4.68
N SER A 42 6.15 -9.18 -5.50
CA SER A 42 4.75 -8.75 -5.42
C SER A 42 4.11 -8.92 -6.78
N GLY A 43 2.98 -9.62 -6.81
CA GLY A 43 2.17 -9.87 -7.99
C GLY A 43 0.82 -9.17 -7.89
N VAL A 44 0.35 -8.65 -9.01
CA VAL A 44 -1.03 -8.14 -9.17
C VAL A 44 -1.68 -8.83 -10.37
N HIS A 45 -2.85 -9.41 -10.16
CA HIS A 45 -3.63 -10.04 -11.23
C HIS A 45 -4.25 -8.96 -12.14
N TYR A 46 -4.07 -9.07 -13.46
CA TYR A 46 -4.43 -7.97 -14.37
C TYR A 46 -5.95 -7.70 -14.50
N GLN A 47 -6.81 -8.67 -14.16
CA GLN A 47 -8.28 -8.50 -14.14
C GLN A 47 -8.87 -8.25 -12.75
N SER A 48 -8.67 -9.18 -11.81
CA SER A 48 -9.29 -9.13 -10.48
C SER A 48 -8.60 -8.17 -9.50
N LEU A 49 -7.41 -7.65 -9.84
CA LEU A 49 -6.54 -6.89 -8.93
C LEU A 49 -6.17 -7.68 -7.66
N ALA A 50 -6.36 -9.01 -7.67
CA ALA A 50 -5.88 -9.88 -6.61
C ALA A 50 -4.38 -9.70 -6.45
N GLN A 51 -3.90 -9.69 -5.21
CA GLN A 51 -2.49 -9.51 -4.90
C GLN A 51 -1.92 -10.80 -4.33
N GLU A 52 -0.67 -11.07 -4.66
CA GLU A 52 0.10 -12.06 -3.93
C GLU A 52 1.52 -11.57 -3.67
N GLY A 53 2.07 -11.97 -2.53
CA GLY A 53 3.42 -11.65 -2.13
C GLY A 53 4.24 -12.92 -1.96
N TYR A 54 5.52 -12.87 -2.29
CA TYR A 54 6.49 -13.88 -1.90
C TYR A 54 7.67 -13.22 -1.23
N LYS A 55 8.25 -13.90 -0.24
CA LYS A 55 9.55 -13.50 0.30
C LYS A 55 10.35 -14.73 0.71
N GLY A 56 11.66 -14.62 0.60
CA GLY A 56 12.56 -15.72 0.91
C GLY A 56 14.00 -15.26 0.95
N ASN A 57 14.88 -16.17 1.36
CA ASN A 57 16.31 -15.97 1.35
C ASN A 57 16.93 -16.95 0.34
N LEU A 58 17.77 -16.43 -0.53
CA LEU A 58 18.48 -17.14 -1.57
C LEU A 58 19.97 -17.19 -1.23
N VAL A 59 20.63 -18.21 -1.76
CA VAL A 59 22.09 -18.32 -1.83
C VAL A 59 22.49 -18.54 -3.28
N PHE A 60 23.67 -18.05 -3.65
CA PHE A 60 24.20 -18.27 -4.99
C PHE A 60 25.02 -19.57 -5.01
N ALA A 61 24.58 -20.55 -5.79
CA ALA A 61 25.24 -21.85 -5.92
C ALA A 61 25.10 -22.38 -7.35
N SER A 62 26.18 -22.93 -7.91
CA SER A 62 26.17 -23.59 -9.22
C SER A 62 25.60 -22.75 -10.37
N GLY A 63 25.83 -21.44 -10.35
CA GLY A 63 25.34 -20.52 -11.39
C GLY A 63 23.87 -20.10 -11.24
N GLU A 64 23.23 -20.43 -10.12
CA GLU A 64 21.83 -20.10 -9.84
C GLU A 64 21.68 -19.50 -8.44
N PHE A 65 20.72 -18.59 -8.29
CA PHE A 65 20.18 -18.22 -6.99
C PHE A 65 19.14 -19.26 -6.61
N VAL A 66 19.42 -20.02 -5.56
CA VAL A 66 18.55 -21.09 -5.06
C VAL A 66 18.08 -20.75 -3.66
N LEU A 67 16.93 -21.30 -3.28
CA LEU A 67 16.39 -21.16 -1.93
C LEU A 67 17.36 -21.72 -0.88
N ARG A 68 17.70 -20.91 0.11
CA ARG A 68 18.34 -21.39 1.34
C ARG A 68 17.33 -22.09 2.25
N GLU A 69 16.12 -21.55 2.29
CA GLU A 69 14.94 -22.02 3.02
C GLU A 69 13.71 -21.82 2.13
N SER A 70 12.53 -22.28 2.55
CA SER A 70 11.29 -22.10 1.77
C SER A 70 11.04 -20.63 1.41
N LEU A 71 10.54 -20.40 0.19
CA LEU A 71 9.88 -19.15 -0.17
C LEU A 71 8.47 -19.20 0.41
N TYR A 72 8.01 -18.15 1.06
CA TYR A 72 6.65 -18.13 1.60
C TYR A 72 5.77 -17.28 0.70
N ASN A 73 4.74 -17.90 0.15
CA ASN A 73 3.66 -17.27 -0.57
C ASN A 73 2.61 -16.77 0.44
N LEU A 74 2.22 -15.52 0.25
CA LEU A 74 1.29 -14.80 1.08
C LEU A 74 0.16 -14.32 0.17
N GLN A 75 -0.99 -14.97 0.31
CA GLN A 75 -2.22 -14.59 -0.36
C GLN A 75 -3.17 -14.06 0.69
N THR A 76 -3.76 -12.90 0.43
CA THR A 76 -4.71 -12.31 1.35
C THR A 76 -5.51 -11.21 0.68
N TYR A 77 -6.67 -10.94 1.27
CA TYR A 77 -7.57 -9.86 0.96
C TYR A 77 -7.56 -8.80 2.07
N GLU A 78 -6.88 -9.04 3.21
CA GLU A 78 -7.03 -8.26 4.44
C GLU A 78 -5.69 -7.98 5.15
N THR A 79 -5.43 -6.70 5.43
CA THR A 79 -4.26 -6.26 6.19
C THR A 79 -4.56 -6.29 7.69
N THR A 80 -3.85 -7.09 8.47
CA THR A 80 -4.02 -7.17 9.94
C THR A 80 -2.77 -6.68 10.66
N CYS A 81 -2.98 -5.90 11.72
CA CYS A 81 -1.91 -5.54 12.67
C CYS A 81 -1.80 -6.69 13.67
N SER A 82 -0.71 -7.46 13.59
CA SER A 82 -0.48 -8.58 14.50
C SER A 82 -0.33 -8.08 15.94
N SER A 83 -0.55 -8.97 16.92
CA SER A 83 -0.28 -8.69 18.35
C SER A 83 1.17 -8.28 18.64
N ARG A 84 2.09 -8.49 17.69
CA ARG A 84 3.49 -8.06 17.75
C ARG A 84 3.73 -6.64 17.20
N GLY A 85 2.68 -5.93 16.81
CA GLY A 85 2.82 -4.57 16.33
C GLY A 85 3.38 -4.47 14.93
N LEU A 86 3.11 -5.44 14.07
CA LEU A 86 3.42 -5.37 12.63
C LEU A 86 2.13 -5.31 11.80
N VAL A 87 1.95 -4.29 10.94
CA VAL A 87 0.94 -4.30 9.85
C VAL A 87 1.50 -5.32 8.89
N GLN A 88 0.88 -6.49 8.89
CA GLN A 88 1.15 -7.51 7.91
C GLN A 88 0.05 -7.39 6.87
N PRO A 89 0.37 -7.26 5.58
CA PRO A 89 -0.68 -7.21 4.59
C PRO A 89 -1.57 -8.46 4.56
N PHE A 90 -1.18 -9.54 5.27
CA PHE A 90 -1.72 -10.89 5.31
C PHE A 90 -1.72 -11.42 6.76
N ALA A 91 -2.61 -12.35 7.08
CA ALA A 91 -2.47 -13.20 8.25
C ALA A 91 -1.36 -14.23 8.02
N ALA A 92 -0.27 -14.16 8.80
CA ALA A 92 0.90 -15.03 8.65
C ALA A 92 0.60 -16.54 8.81
N ASP A 93 -0.53 -16.88 9.44
CA ASP A 93 -0.95 -18.27 9.68
C ASP A 93 -1.37 -19.00 8.40
N TYR A 94 -1.69 -18.29 7.32
CA TYR A 94 -2.10 -18.86 6.02
C TYR A 94 -0.98 -18.82 4.96
N GLN A 95 0.28 -18.74 5.37
CA GLN A 95 1.40 -18.76 4.43
C GLN A 95 1.54 -20.14 3.77
N PHE A 96 1.69 -20.15 2.44
CA PHE A 96 2.01 -21.37 1.69
C PHE A 96 3.52 -21.44 1.45
N ARG A 97 4.14 -22.58 1.74
CA ARG A 97 5.54 -22.81 1.40
C ARG A 97 5.67 -23.11 -0.09
N VAL A 98 6.65 -22.50 -0.71
CA VAL A 98 7.09 -22.76 -2.08
C VAL A 98 8.56 -23.16 -1.98
N ASP A 99 8.82 -24.44 -2.14
CA ASP A 99 10.17 -25.00 -2.09
C ASP A 99 10.83 -25.05 -3.48
N ASP A 100 10.07 -24.70 -4.52
CA ASP A 100 10.56 -24.64 -5.88
C ASP A 100 10.65 -23.21 -6.40
N PHE A 101 11.80 -22.59 -6.12
CA PHE A 101 12.18 -21.28 -6.64
C PHE A 101 13.67 -21.23 -6.96
N SER A 102 14.01 -20.74 -8.15
CA SER A 102 15.39 -20.39 -8.50
C SER A 102 15.45 -19.29 -9.57
N ILE A 103 16.60 -18.62 -9.67
CA ILE A 103 16.91 -17.68 -10.75
C ILE A 103 18.27 -18.05 -11.31
N ARG A 104 18.35 -18.40 -12.59
CA ARG A 104 19.62 -18.72 -13.24
C ARG A 104 20.34 -17.46 -13.67
N LEU A 105 21.65 -17.39 -13.41
CA LEU A 105 22.47 -16.22 -13.72
C LEU A 105 22.69 -16.02 -15.23
N SER A 106 22.85 -17.10 -15.99
CA SER A 106 23.29 -17.04 -17.39
C SER A 106 22.25 -16.42 -18.34
N ASP A 107 20.99 -16.63 -18.03
CA ASP A 107 19.87 -16.24 -18.89
C ASP A 107 18.78 -15.47 -18.13
N GLY A 108 18.80 -15.40 -16.80
CA GLY A 108 17.73 -14.79 -16.00
C GLY A 108 16.45 -15.63 -15.96
N ASN A 109 16.52 -16.92 -16.31
CA ASN A 109 15.38 -17.82 -16.22
C ASN A 109 14.99 -18.02 -14.75
N LEU A 110 13.76 -17.65 -14.42
CA LEU A 110 13.16 -17.76 -13.10
C LEU A 110 12.23 -18.97 -13.08
N ARG A 111 12.49 -19.90 -12.16
CA ARG A 111 11.58 -21.01 -11.87
C ARG A 111 10.75 -20.68 -10.63
N LEU A 112 9.44 -20.82 -10.72
CA LEU A 112 8.52 -20.65 -9.60
C LEU A 112 7.40 -21.69 -9.72
N LYS A 113 7.24 -22.54 -8.70
CA LYS A 113 6.19 -23.60 -8.67
C LYS A 113 6.19 -24.43 -9.96
N GLN A 114 7.35 -24.96 -10.35
CA GLN A 114 7.61 -25.78 -11.54
C GLN A 114 7.41 -25.09 -12.88
N THR A 115 7.07 -23.79 -12.90
CA THR A 115 6.93 -23.02 -14.13
C THR A 115 8.16 -22.14 -14.32
N ASN A 116 8.71 -22.15 -15.53
CA ASN A 116 9.82 -21.29 -15.94
C ASN A 116 9.27 -20.03 -16.60
N THR A 117 9.87 -18.88 -16.29
CA THR A 117 9.55 -17.60 -16.90
C THR A 117 10.82 -16.75 -17.01
N GLN A 118 10.82 -15.77 -17.90
CA GLN A 118 11.98 -14.92 -18.11
C GLN A 118 11.90 -13.70 -17.19
N LEU A 119 12.92 -13.49 -16.37
CA LEU A 119 13.06 -12.24 -15.63
C LEU A 119 13.59 -11.15 -16.57
N THR A 120 12.94 -10.00 -16.55
CA THR A 120 13.38 -8.77 -17.23
C THR A 120 13.69 -7.72 -16.18
N CYS A 121 14.71 -6.88 -16.37
CA CYS A 121 15.13 -5.93 -15.33
C CYS A 121 15.13 -4.49 -15.82
N ASN A 122 14.80 -3.57 -14.90
CA ASN A 122 15.04 -2.14 -15.05
C ASN A 122 15.76 -1.63 -13.79
N GLY A 123 17.07 -1.44 -13.91
CA GLY A 123 17.94 -1.16 -12.76
C GLY A 123 17.94 -2.33 -11.76
N ASN A 124 17.52 -2.05 -10.53
CA ASN A 124 17.55 -3.01 -9.42
C ASN A 124 16.22 -3.77 -9.22
N VAL A 125 15.28 -3.61 -10.15
CA VAL A 125 13.95 -4.20 -10.06
C VAL A 125 13.75 -5.15 -11.25
N GLY A 126 13.38 -6.39 -10.95
CA GLY A 126 13.02 -7.40 -11.92
C GLY A 126 11.51 -7.48 -12.13
N PHE A 127 11.08 -7.96 -13.28
CA PHE A 127 9.68 -8.12 -13.67
C PHE A 127 9.50 -9.41 -14.45
N PHE A 128 8.37 -10.08 -14.23
CA PHE A 128 7.95 -11.23 -15.03
C PHE A 128 6.43 -11.37 -15.02
N ASN A 129 5.89 -12.12 -15.97
CA ASN A 129 4.48 -12.48 -16.03
C ASN A 129 4.34 -13.99 -15.80
N LEU A 130 3.33 -14.38 -15.02
CA LEU A 130 2.98 -15.78 -14.79
C LEU A 130 1.50 -15.89 -14.39
N ASN A 131 0.75 -16.82 -14.97
CA ASN A 131 -0.63 -17.13 -14.58
C ASN A 131 -1.56 -15.91 -14.39
N ASN A 132 -1.51 -14.94 -15.31
CA ASN A 132 -2.30 -13.70 -15.29
C ASN A 132 -1.93 -12.67 -14.20
N PHE A 133 -0.78 -12.83 -13.57
CA PHE A 133 -0.20 -11.84 -12.68
C PHE A 133 1.00 -11.13 -13.33
N TYR A 134 1.08 -9.83 -13.11
CA TYR A 134 2.28 -9.04 -13.33
C TYR A 134 3.07 -9.01 -12.02
N TYR A 135 4.30 -9.51 -12.04
CA TYR A 135 5.16 -9.56 -10.87
C TYR A 135 6.28 -8.53 -10.94
N THR A 136 6.57 -7.98 -9.77
CA THR A 136 7.76 -7.18 -9.50
C THR A 136 8.64 -7.94 -8.49
N VAL A 137 9.94 -8.00 -8.75
CA VAL A 137 10.95 -8.69 -7.96
C VAL A 137 11.98 -7.69 -7.47
N ALA A 138 12.20 -7.66 -6.16
CA ALA A 138 13.30 -6.93 -5.55
C ALA A 138 14.27 -7.93 -4.91
N LEU A 139 15.57 -7.71 -5.14
CA LEU A 139 16.65 -8.51 -4.58
C LEU A 139 17.56 -7.61 -3.75
N LYS A 140 18.01 -8.10 -2.60
CA LYS A 140 18.96 -7.38 -1.74
C LYS A 140 19.94 -8.33 -1.07
N SER A 141 21.22 -8.01 -1.18
CA SER A 141 22.31 -8.77 -0.55
C SER A 141 22.51 -8.41 0.92
N TYR A 142 22.91 -9.39 1.72
CA TYR A 142 23.24 -9.30 3.14
C TYR A 142 24.42 -10.24 3.46
N ASP A 143 25.22 -9.90 4.46
CA ASP A 143 26.32 -10.76 4.93
C ASP A 143 25.82 -12.05 5.58
N THR A 144 24.68 -11.98 6.25
CA THR A 144 23.98 -13.14 6.83
C THR A 144 22.51 -13.07 6.47
N CYS A 145 21.83 -14.22 6.39
CA CYS A 145 20.41 -14.22 6.03
C CYS A 145 19.58 -13.57 7.13
N PRO A 146 18.94 -12.43 6.85
CA PRO A 146 18.10 -11.80 7.83
C PRO A 146 16.87 -12.67 8.10
N LYS A 147 16.35 -12.57 9.32
CA LYS A 147 15.04 -13.13 9.64
C LYS A 147 13.99 -12.53 8.71
N LEU A 148 13.17 -13.38 8.11
CA LEU A 148 12.06 -12.94 7.26
C LEU A 148 10.97 -12.32 8.14
N ASN A 149 10.90 -11.00 8.13
CA ASN A 149 9.78 -10.26 8.69
C ASN A 149 8.83 -9.86 7.57
N TYR A 150 7.56 -10.12 7.80
CA TYR A 150 6.51 -9.94 6.81
C TYR A 150 5.54 -8.87 7.29
N GLY A 151 5.98 -7.62 7.33
CA GLY A 151 5.14 -6.50 7.78
C GLY A 151 5.98 -5.30 8.21
N GLU A 152 5.37 -4.12 8.16
CA GLU A 152 5.94 -2.89 8.72
C GLU A 152 5.47 -2.73 10.18
N PRO A 153 6.21 -2.07 11.08
CA PRO A 153 5.70 -1.73 12.40
C PRO A 153 4.34 -1.00 12.32
N CYS A 154 3.25 -1.63 12.79
CA CYS A 154 1.95 -0.98 13.00
C CYS A 154 1.82 -0.31 14.35
N ASN A 155 2.74 -0.61 15.27
CA ASN A 155 2.88 0.19 16.47
C ASN A 155 3.53 1.50 16.05
N THR A 156 2.71 2.46 15.59
CA THR A 156 3.03 3.87 15.75
C THR A 156 3.57 4.03 17.17
N PRO A 157 4.76 4.60 17.38
CA PRO A 157 5.24 4.85 18.72
C PRO A 157 4.12 5.57 19.44
N THR A 158 3.67 5.00 20.56
CA THR A 158 2.78 5.71 21.47
C THR A 158 3.55 6.97 21.80
N VAL A 159 3.20 8.08 21.16
CA VAL A 159 3.73 9.39 21.53
C VAL A 159 3.22 9.55 22.94
N THR A 160 4.05 9.22 23.92
CA THR A 160 3.82 9.62 25.30
C THR A 160 3.61 11.12 25.19
N PRO A 161 2.41 11.65 25.52
CA PRO A 161 2.17 13.06 25.38
C PRO A 161 3.18 13.76 26.26
N THR A 162 4.26 14.26 25.64
CA THR A 162 5.06 15.30 26.26
C THR A 162 4.08 16.44 26.34
N VAL A 163 3.58 16.69 27.54
CA VAL A 163 2.80 17.87 27.90
C VAL A 163 3.66 19.08 27.53
N THR A 164 3.59 19.45 26.25
CA THR A 164 4.05 20.74 25.78
C THR A 164 3.04 21.70 26.35
N PRO A 165 3.46 22.68 27.18
CA PRO A 165 2.54 23.63 27.78
C PRO A 165 1.67 24.22 26.67
N THR A 166 0.37 23.97 26.74
CA THR A 166 -0.62 24.54 25.83
C THR A 166 -0.37 26.04 25.79
N PRO A 167 0.10 26.63 24.68
CA PRO A 167 0.05 28.07 24.58
C PRO A 167 -1.42 28.44 24.70
N THR A 168 -1.74 29.32 25.64
CA THR A 168 -3.04 29.96 25.75
C THR A 168 -3.25 30.77 24.47
N VAL A 169 -3.72 30.10 23.41
CA VAL A 169 -4.11 30.76 22.18
C VAL A 169 -5.41 31.48 22.51
N ALA A 170 -5.34 32.81 22.49
CA ALA A 170 -6.52 33.67 22.56
C ALA A 170 -7.58 33.16 21.57
N PRO A 171 -8.87 33.20 21.89
CA PRO A 171 -9.92 32.69 21.03
C PRO A 171 -9.90 33.44 19.69
N THR A 172 -9.29 32.83 18.67
CA THR A 172 -9.54 33.21 17.29
C THR A 172 -10.99 32.89 17.02
N THR A 173 -11.80 33.94 16.93
CA THR A 173 -13.18 33.90 16.48
C THR A 173 -13.26 33.01 15.23
N PRO A 174 -14.16 32.01 15.20
CA PRO A 174 -14.36 31.20 14.01
C PRO A 174 -14.62 32.13 12.82
N PRO A 175 -13.97 31.91 11.66
CA PRO A 175 -14.22 32.74 10.50
C PRO A 175 -15.72 32.71 10.19
N VAL A 176 -16.35 33.88 10.21
CA VAL A 176 -17.76 34.06 9.88
C VAL A 176 -17.90 33.90 8.37
N GLY A 177 -18.12 32.66 7.96
CA GLY A 177 -18.32 32.30 6.57
C GLY A 177 -18.53 30.80 6.46
N THR A 178 -19.47 30.38 5.63
CA THR A 178 -19.66 28.97 5.31
C THR A 178 -18.37 28.44 4.67
N PRO A 179 -17.74 27.39 5.22
CA PRO A 179 -16.54 26.81 4.65
C PRO A 179 -16.75 26.43 3.18
N LYS A 180 -15.84 26.85 2.32
CA LYS A 180 -15.86 26.58 0.88
C LYS A 180 -15.13 25.27 0.60
N ILE A 181 -15.81 24.16 0.86
CA ILE A 181 -15.30 22.81 0.57
C ILE A 181 -16.30 22.11 -0.35
N ASN A 182 -15.79 21.64 -1.49
CA ASN A 182 -16.59 20.83 -2.39
C ASN A 182 -16.32 19.35 -2.12
N TYR A 183 -17.36 18.53 -2.13
CA TYR A 183 -17.27 17.08 -2.04
C TYR A 183 -17.75 16.47 -3.35
N LYS A 184 -16.96 15.55 -3.89
CA LYS A 184 -17.33 14.71 -5.03
C LYS A 184 -17.32 13.25 -4.58
N LEU A 185 -18.47 12.58 -4.70
CA LEU A 185 -18.61 11.16 -4.46
C LEU A 185 -18.60 10.42 -5.80
N ASP A 186 -17.64 9.51 -5.96
CA ASP A 186 -17.54 8.61 -7.11
C ASP A 186 -17.70 7.16 -6.62
N THR A 187 -18.38 6.34 -7.40
CA THR A 187 -18.41 4.87 -7.18
C THR A 187 -17.31 4.26 -8.03
N ASP A 188 -16.27 3.71 -7.40
CA ASP A 188 -15.15 3.06 -8.08
C ASP A 188 -15.54 1.66 -8.59
N SER A 189 -16.21 0.87 -7.75
CA SER A 189 -16.66 -0.48 -8.07
C SER A 189 -17.89 -0.88 -7.24
N ASN A 190 -18.56 -1.96 -7.64
CA ASN A 190 -19.63 -2.58 -6.86
C ASN A 190 -19.62 -4.09 -7.08
N TRP A 191 -20.13 -4.84 -6.11
CA TRP A 191 -20.26 -6.30 -6.18
C TRP A 191 -21.39 -6.79 -5.27
N VAL A 192 -21.83 -8.02 -5.51
CA VAL A 192 -22.84 -8.68 -4.66
C VAL A 192 -22.16 -9.74 -3.81
N ALA A 193 -22.38 -9.71 -2.49
CA ALA A 193 -21.94 -10.74 -1.55
C ALA A 193 -23.08 -11.08 -0.59
N ASN A 194 -23.41 -12.37 -0.46
CA ASN A 194 -24.51 -12.88 0.38
C ASN A 194 -25.85 -12.16 0.13
N GLY A 195 -26.16 -11.85 -1.13
CA GLY A 195 -27.40 -11.16 -1.52
C GLY A 195 -27.41 -9.65 -1.23
N VAL A 196 -26.33 -9.08 -0.71
CA VAL A 196 -26.17 -7.64 -0.46
C VAL A 196 -25.27 -7.04 -1.54
N THR A 197 -25.69 -5.91 -2.13
CA THR A 197 -24.84 -5.15 -3.05
C THR A 197 -23.97 -4.19 -2.26
N TYR A 198 -22.66 -4.32 -2.38
CA TYR A 198 -21.66 -3.43 -1.80
C TYR A 198 -21.11 -2.51 -2.87
N TYR A 199 -20.82 -1.28 -2.45
CA TYR A 199 -20.24 -0.23 -3.28
C TYR A 199 -18.93 0.22 -2.64
N GLN A 200 -17.88 0.28 -3.46
CA GLN A 200 -16.65 0.98 -3.10
C GLN A 200 -16.77 2.42 -3.59
N TYR A 201 -16.74 3.34 -2.64
CA TYR A 201 -16.80 4.76 -2.91
C TYR A 201 -15.44 5.43 -2.73
N LYS A 202 -15.21 6.45 -3.55
CA LYS A 202 -14.14 7.43 -3.40
C LYS A 202 -14.77 8.80 -3.19
N VAL A 203 -14.37 9.48 -2.12
CA VAL A 203 -14.74 10.86 -1.86
C VAL A 203 -13.54 11.73 -2.10
N THR A 204 -13.69 12.73 -2.96
CA THR A 204 -12.69 13.77 -3.17
C THR A 204 -13.22 15.07 -2.58
N LEU A 205 -12.50 15.63 -1.62
CA LEU A 205 -12.77 16.95 -1.08
C LEU A 205 -11.74 17.94 -1.61
N THR A 206 -12.21 19.09 -2.07
CA THR A 206 -11.36 20.15 -2.64
C THR A 206 -11.44 21.38 -1.75
N ASN A 207 -10.26 21.92 -1.40
CA ASN A 207 -10.17 23.15 -0.63
C ASN A 207 -10.39 24.36 -1.56
N ASN A 208 -11.60 24.93 -1.54
CA ASN A 208 -11.93 26.17 -2.27
C ASN A 208 -11.84 27.42 -1.39
N GLU A 209 -11.23 27.32 -0.21
CA GLU A 209 -10.81 28.49 0.55
C GLU A 209 -9.65 29.19 -0.17
N SER A 210 -9.44 30.47 0.15
CA SER A 210 -8.27 31.22 -0.29
C SER A 210 -7.00 30.90 0.52
N SER A 211 -7.06 29.96 1.46
CA SER A 211 -6.01 29.68 2.44
C SER A 211 -5.86 28.17 2.67
N PRO A 212 -4.67 27.67 3.04
CA PRO A 212 -4.50 26.26 3.39
C PRO A 212 -5.32 25.88 4.62
N ILE A 213 -5.80 24.63 4.65
CA ILE A 213 -6.55 24.05 5.77
C ILE A 213 -5.65 23.09 6.52
N LYS A 214 -5.47 23.31 7.81
CA LYS A 214 -4.71 22.44 8.72
C LYS A 214 -5.55 21.27 9.21
N SER A 215 -6.82 21.52 9.53
CA SER A 215 -7.75 20.46 9.94
C SER A 215 -9.19 20.77 9.53
N ILE A 216 -9.98 19.70 9.41
CA ILE A 216 -11.38 19.74 9.00
C ILE A 216 -12.20 18.80 9.90
N GLU A 217 -13.44 19.18 10.18
CA GLU A 217 -14.47 18.30 10.72
C GLU A 217 -15.58 18.16 9.69
N ILE A 218 -15.89 16.91 9.32
CA ILE A 218 -16.81 16.55 8.26
C ILE A 218 -17.96 15.77 8.89
N HIS A 219 -19.18 16.28 8.73
CA HIS A 219 -20.39 15.54 9.04
C HIS A 219 -20.73 14.62 7.87
N SER A 220 -21.27 13.45 8.17
CA SER A 220 -21.64 12.45 7.17
C SER A 220 -23.03 11.90 7.46
N ASP A 221 -23.93 11.93 6.47
CA ASP A 221 -25.24 11.27 6.54
C ASP A 221 -25.23 9.97 5.76
N ASN A 222 -25.95 8.96 6.26
CA ASN A 222 -26.02 7.62 5.66
C ASN A 222 -24.65 6.94 5.49
N TRP A 223 -23.64 7.35 6.25
CA TRP A 223 -22.30 6.77 6.19
C TRP A 223 -22.13 5.64 7.20
N ASN A 224 -22.48 4.43 6.74
CA ASN A 224 -22.33 3.19 7.48
C ASN A 224 -21.37 2.22 6.74
N PRO A 225 -20.07 2.49 6.77
CA PRO A 225 -19.09 1.69 6.05
C PRO A 225 -18.80 0.36 6.77
N THR A 226 -18.55 -0.69 6.01
CA THR A 226 -17.88 -1.90 6.53
C THR A 226 -16.39 -1.67 6.69
N GLU A 227 -15.80 -0.88 5.79
CA GLU A 227 -14.38 -0.51 5.78
C GLU A 227 -14.20 0.93 5.28
N PHE A 228 -13.18 1.63 5.78
CA PHE A 228 -12.81 2.97 5.30
C PHE A 228 -11.31 3.23 5.47
N TRP A 229 -10.76 4.14 4.67
CA TRP A 229 -9.33 4.46 4.70
C TRP A 229 -9.05 5.92 4.39
N ASN A 230 -7.85 6.37 4.77
CA ASN A 230 -7.40 7.76 4.63
C ASN A 230 -8.35 8.80 5.25
N ILE A 231 -9.09 8.43 6.29
CA ILE A 231 -9.92 9.35 7.07
C ILE A 231 -9.99 8.86 8.51
N VAL A 232 -10.18 9.76 9.47
CA VAL A 232 -10.27 9.42 10.89
C VAL A 232 -11.66 9.78 11.40
N ARG A 233 -12.34 8.80 12.02
CA ARG A 233 -13.63 9.01 12.70
C ARG A 233 -13.40 9.39 14.16
N SER A 234 -13.93 10.54 14.56
CA SER A 234 -13.98 10.98 15.96
C SER A 234 -14.89 10.06 16.77
N GLN A 235 -14.36 9.42 17.81
CA GLN A 235 -15.15 8.60 18.73
C GLN A 235 -16.15 9.43 19.55
N LYS A 236 -15.90 10.73 19.73
CA LYS A 236 -16.74 11.62 20.52
C LYS A 236 -17.92 12.20 19.73
N THR A 237 -17.69 12.57 18.48
CA THR A 237 -18.69 13.28 17.65
C THR A 237 -19.23 12.44 16.50
N GLY A 238 -18.58 11.34 16.14
CA GLY A 238 -18.90 10.56 14.94
C GLY A 238 -18.42 11.21 13.63
N ASN A 239 -18.04 12.49 13.67
CA ASN A 239 -17.56 13.26 12.53
C ASN A 239 -16.19 12.77 12.05
N LEU A 240 -15.91 13.02 10.77
CA LEU A 240 -14.68 12.63 10.11
C LEU A 240 -13.67 13.78 10.11
N SER A 241 -12.39 13.43 10.06
CA SER A 241 -11.28 14.38 10.09
C SER A 241 -10.09 13.85 9.30
N PHE A 242 -9.19 14.75 8.93
CA PHE A 242 -7.95 14.37 8.28
C PHE A 242 -7.12 13.41 9.18
N PRO A 243 -6.45 12.43 8.57
CA PRO A 243 -5.48 11.62 9.29
C PRO A 243 -4.22 12.45 9.66
N PRO A 244 -3.46 12.06 10.70
CA PRO A 244 -2.35 12.87 11.22
C PRO A 244 -1.22 13.19 10.23
N PHE A 245 -1.10 12.42 9.15
CA PHE A 245 -0.09 12.65 8.11
C PHE A 245 -0.45 13.79 7.15
N VAL A 246 -1.70 14.25 7.14
CA VAL A 246 -2.12 15.42 6.37
C VAL A 246 -1.85 16.65 7.22
N VAL A 247 -0.72 17.32 6.96
CA VAL A 247 -0.31 18.52 7.70
C VAL A 247 -1.13 19.73 7.29
N ASN A 248 -1.36 19.88 5.98
CA ASN A 248 -2.22 20.90 5.40
C ASN A 248 -2.79 20.42 4.07
N LEU A 249 -3.88 21.06 3.64
CA LEU A 249 -4.43 20.98 2.30
C LEU A 249 -4.39 22.39 1.69
N GLN A 250 -3.56 22.62 0.68
CA GLN A 250 -3.40 23.97 0.09
C GLN A 250 -4.69 24.44 -0.58
N ALA A 251 -4.81 25.74 -0.83
CA ALA A 251 -5.92 26.28 -1.61
C ALA A 251 -5.87 25.71 -3.04
N GLY A 252 -6.99 25.17 -3.52
CA GLY A 252 -7.11 24.48 -4.81
C GLY A 252 -6.73 23.00 -4.79
N ASP A 253 -6.02 22.53 -3.76
CA ASP A 253 -5.68 21.11 -3.65
C ASP A 253 -6.87 20.25 -3.25
N SER A 254 -6.76 18.95 -3.56
CA SER A 254 -7.79 17.96 -3.21
C SER A 254 -7.21 16.82 -2.38
N PHE A 255 -8.05 16.31 -1.48
CA PHE A 255 -7.77 15.14 -0.66
C PHE A 255 -8.82 14.07 -0.93
N SER A 256 -8.40 12.80 -1.02
CA SER A 256 -9.33 11.69 -1.24
C SER A 256 -9.25 10.65 -0.13
N PHE A 257 -10.43 10.20 0.28
CA PHE A 257 -10.62 9.03 1.13
C PHE A 257 -11.60 8.06 0.45
N GLY A 258 -11.64 6.82 0.92
CA GLY A 258 -12.56 5.83 0.37
C GLY A 258 -13.13 4.92 1.45
N PHE A 259 -14.21 4.23 1.09
CA PHE A 259 -14.91 3.32 1.97
C PHE A 259 -15.77 2.33 1.18
N VAL A 260 -16.13 1.24 1.82
CA VAL A 260 -17.08 0.24 1.31
C VAL A 260 -18.36 0.33 2.11
N SER A 261 -19.51 0.40 1.45
CA SER A 261 -20.81 0.39 2.11
C SER A 261 -21.88 -0.25 1.24
N ALA A 262 -22.88 -0.86 1.87
CA ALA A 262 -24.12 -1.28 1.20
C ALA A 262 -25.11 -0.12 1.04
N THR A 263 -24.87 1.01 1.72
CA THR A 263 -25.74 2.19 1.66
C THR A 263 -25.47 2.99 0.40
N LEU A 264 -26.56 3.42 -0.25
CA LEU A 264 -26.52 4.27 -1.43
C LEU A 264 -26.40 5.75 -1.04
N ASN A 265 -25.65 6.50 -1.84
CA ASN A 265 -25.59 7.97 -1.81
C ASN A 265 -25.33 8.59 -0.42
N PRO A 266 -24.29 8.16 0.32
CA PRO A 266 -23.86 8.89 1.51
C PRO A 266 -23.48 10.34 1.15
N SER A 267 -23.81 11.28 2.03
CA SER A 267 -23.50 12.69 1.82
C SER A 267 -22.51 13.21 2.87
N PHE A 268 -21.82 14.28 2.53
CA PHE A 268 -20.77 14.87 3.36
C PHE A 268 -20.94 16.39 3.39
N SER A 269 -20.74 16.98 4.56
CA SER A 269 -20.74 18.43 4.73
C SER A 269 -19.67 18.86 5.73
N THR A 270 -19.16 20.07 5.58
CA THR A 270 -18.15 20.61 6.50
C THR A 270 -18.81 21.22 7.73
N VAL A 271 -18.43 20.74 8.90
CA VAL A 271 -18.83 21.31 10.20
C VAL A 271 -17.94 22.48 10.54
N LYS A 272 -16.61 22.29 10.48
CA LYS A 272 -15.63 23.33 10.76
C LYS A 272 -14.31 23.09 10.04
N ILE A 273 -13.55 24.16 9.86
CA ILE A 273 -12.16 24.12 9.39
C ILE A 273 -11.26 24.90 10.34
N VAL A 274 -9.99 24.50 10.39
CA VAL A 274 -8.91 25.28 11.00
C VAL A 274 -7.92 25.62 9.89
N LYS A 275 -7.73 26.91 9.64
CA LYS A 275 -6.76 27.41 8.66
C LYS A 275 -5.33 27.23 9.18
N ALA A 276 -4.37 27.03 8.27
CA ALA A 276 -2.96 26.90 8.61
C ALA A 276 -2.33 28.25 9.02
#